data_AF-A0A536DRY1-F1
#
_entry.id   AF-A0A536DRY1-F1
#
_cell.length_a   1.000
_cell.length_b   1.000
_cell.length_c   1.000
_cell.angle_alpha   90.00
_cell.angle_beta   90.00
_cell.angle_gamma   90.00
#
_symmetry.space_group_name_H-M   'P 1'
#
loop_
_entity.id
_entity.type
_entity.pdbx_description
1 polymer ?
#
loop_
_entity_poly.entity_id
_entity_poly.type
_entity_poly.pdbx_seq_one_letter_code
_entity_poly.pdbx_strand_id
1 'polypeptide(L)' 'MEPDQLEEHYRARTTLKVNVFPEDVAEAVLYFASPRSAKSTGNILNVDGGVVAAYTR' A
#
# COMPACT_ATOMS: atom_id res chain seq x y z
N MET A 1 -3.04 14.48 19.39
CA MET A 1 -4.05 13.45 19.08
C MET A 1 -3.82 12.33 20.05
N GLU A 2 -4.89 11.81 20.63
CA GLU A 2 -4.79 10.57 21.39
C GLU A 2 -4.43 9.42 20.45
N PRO A 3 -3.72 8.36 20.93
CA PRO A 3 -3.27 7.24 20.09
C PRO A 3 -4.39 6.63 19.23
N ASP A 4 -5.59 6.53 19.79
CA ASP A 4 -6.78 5.92 19.16
C ASP A 4 -7.31 6.76 17.97
N GLN A 5 -6.97 8.04 17.92
CA GLN A 5 -7.38 8.97 16.85
C GLN A 5 -6.37 9.02 15.70
N LEU A 6 -5.16 8.51 15.94
CA LEU A 6 -4.05 8.60 15.01
C LEU A 6 -4.29 7.77 13.75
N GLU A 7 -4.86 6.58 13.91
CA GLU A 7 -5.15 5.66 12.82
C GLU A 7 -6.16 6.27 11.84
N GLU A 8 -7.27 6.80 12.36
CA GLU A 8 -8.29 7.46 11.55
C GLU A 8 -7.75 8.71 10.84
N HIS A 9 -6.93 9.50 11.54
CA HIS A 9 -6.29 10.69 10.95
C HIS A 9 -5.41 10.33 9.74
N TYR A 10 -4.64 9.25 9.81
CA TYR A 10 -3.81 8.81 8.68
C TYR A 10 -4.63 8.16 7.58
N ARG A 11 -5.59 7.29 7.93
CA ARG A 11 -6.50 6.63 6.99
C ARG A 11 -7.23 7.64 6.10
N ALA A 12 -7.74 8.72 6.69
CA ALA A 12 -8.50 9.76 6.01
C ALA A 12 -7.71 10.52 4.93
N ARG A 13 -6.37 10.42 4.93
CA ARG A 13 -5.48 11.06 3.95
C ARG A 13 -5.16 10.18 2.74
N THR A 14 -5.64 8.95 2.74
CA THR A 14 -5.48 8.01 1.63
C THR A 14 -6.73 8.00 0.76
N THR A 15 -6.58 7.65 -0.52
CA THR A 15 -7.71 7.65 -1.47
C THR A 15 -8.76 6.59 -1.11
N LEU A 16 -8.32 5.42 -0.67
CA LEU A 16 -9.18 4.27 -0.40
C LEU A 16 -9.76 4.28 1.02
N LYS A 17 -9.19 5.08 1.94
CA LYS A 17 -9.62 5.17 3.35
C LYS A 17 -9.67 3.79 4.03
N VAL A 18 -8.67 2.97 3.77
CA VAL A 18 -8.51 1.64 4.39
C VAL A 18 -7.26 1.61 5.26
N ASN A 19 -7.22 0.66 6.20
CA ASN A 19 -5.96 0.32 6.85
C ASN A 19 -5.10 -0.49 5.90
N VAL A 20 -3.79 -0.35 6.08
CA VAL A 20 -2.80 -1.22 5.47
C VAL A 20 -2.10 -1.97 6.58
N PHE A 21 -2.12 -3.29 6.49
CA PHE A 21 -1.55 -4.21 7.47
C PHE A 21 -0.29 -4.90 6.89
N PRO A 22 0.53 -5.54 7.74
CA PRO A 22 1.70 -6.29 7.27
C PRO A 22 1.37 -7.35 6.21
N GLU A 23 0.18 -7.96 6.26
CA GLU A 23 -0.29 -8.97 5.33
C GLU A 23 -0.48 -8.40 3.91
N ASP A 24 -0.92 -7.14 3.79
CA ASP A 24 -1.09 -6.48 2.49
C ASP A 24 0.27 -6.27 1.80
N VAL A 25 1.29 -5.92 2.59
CA VAL A 25 2.69 -5.80 2.11
C VAL A 25 3.23 -7.17 1.73
N ALA A 26 2.95 -8.20 2.53
CA ALA A 26 3.37 -9.56 2.25
C ALA A 26 2.77 -10.10 0.95
N GLU A 27 1.49 -9.82 0.65
CA GLU A 27 0.86 -10.20 -0.62
C GLU A 27 1.52 -9.50 -1.81
N ALA A 28 1.89 -8.23 -1.69
CA ALA A 28 2.60 -7.52 -2.76
C ALA A 28 4.01 -8.10 -3.00
N VAL A 29 4.73 -8.47 -1.93
CA VAL A 29 6.02 -9.18 -2.05
C VAL A 29 5.81 -10.55 -2.70
N LEU A 30 4.78 -11.30 -2.29
CA LEU A 30 4.45 -12.60 -2.86
C LEU A 30 4.13 -12.46 -4.35
N TYR A 31 3.38 -11.44 -4.77
CA TYR A 31 3.12 -11.15 -6.17
C TYR A 31 4.43 -11.07 -6.96
N PHE A 32 5.37 -10.22 -6.53
CA PHE A 32 6.67 -10.05 -7.18
C PHE A 32 7.59 -11.28 -7.13
N ALA A 33 7.51 -12.06 -6.05
CA ALA A 33 8.30 -13.29 -5.88
C ALA A 33 7.72 -14.49 -6.64
N SER A 34 6.50 -14.37 -7.17
CA SER A 34 5.78 -15.47 -7.82
C SER A 34 5.85 -15.40 -9.36
N PRO A 35 5.46 -16.47 -10.06
CA PRO A 35 5.32 -16.44 -11.52
C PRO A 35 4.31 -15.40 -12.03
N ARG A 36 3.44 -14.84 -11.17
CA ARG A 36 2.41 -13.85 -11.56
C ARG A 36 3.01 -12.57 -12.15
N SER A 37 4.23 -12.23 -11.78
CA SER A 37 4.97 -11.07 -12.28
C SER A 37 6.13 -11.46 -13.22
N ALA A 38 6.15 -12.69 -13.77
CA ALA A 38 7.30 -13.22 -14.51
C ALA A 38 7.74 -12.40 -15.74
N LYS A 39 6.92 -11.45 -16.20
CA LYS A 39 7.20 -10.56 -17.34
C LYS A 39 7.27 -9.08 -16.96
N SER A 40 7.30 -8.77 -15.67
CA SER A 40 7.30 -7.41 -15.13
C SER A 40 8.60 -7.16 -14.37
N THR A 41 9.24 -6.02 -14.61
CA THR A 41 10.49 -5.61 -13.94
C THR A 41 10.56 -4.10 -13.86
N GLY A 42 11.24 -3.57 -12.83
CA GLY A 42 11.34 -2.13 -12.58
C GLY A 42 10.00 -1.46 -12.20
N ASN A 43 8.97 -2.25 -11.92
CA ASN A 43 7.66 -1.74 -11.52
C ASN A 43 7.65 -1.35 -10.04
N ILE A 44 6.85 -0.33 -9.72
CA ILE A 44 6.47 0.02 -8.36
C ILE A 44 5.04 -0.45 -8.16
N LEU A 45 4.77 -1.15 -7.05
CA LEU A 45 3.44 -1.53 -6.61
C LEU A 45 3.17 -0.85 -5.27
N ASN A 46 2.35 0.20 -5.27
CA ASN A 46 1.97 0.92 -4.05
C ASN A 46 1.08 0.05 -3.16
N VAL A 47 1.39 0.01 -1.87
CA VAL A 47 0.59 -0.65 -0.82
C VAL A 47 0.39 0.35 0.31
N ASP A 48 -0.39 1.40 0.05
CA ASP A 48 -0.47 2.58 0.93
C ASP A 48 -1.89 3.16 1.05
N GLY A 49 -2.91 2.44 0.58
CA GLY A 49 -4.29 2.94 0.54
C GLY A 49 -4.52 4.08 -0.45
N GLY A 50 -3.55 4.40 -1.31
CA GLY A 50 -3.64 5.45 -2.33
C GLY A 50 -3.14 6.80 -1.82
N VAL A 51 -1.90 6.86 -1.33
CA VAL A 51 -1.23 8.13 -0.99
C VAL A 51 -0.89 8.86 -2.28
N VAL A 52 -1.57 9.98 -2.54
CA VAL A 52 -1.46 10.74 -3.81
C VAL A 52 -0.02 11.13 -4.16
N ALA A 53 0.79 11.45 -3.15
CA ALA A 53 2.20 11.81 -3.35
C ALA A 53 3.08 10.64 -3.81
N ALA A 54 2.63 9.40 -3.64
CA ALA A 54 3.36 8.19 -3.99
C ALA A 54 2.94 7.61 -5.36
N TYR A 55 2.01 8.25 -6.08
CA TYR A 55 1.60 7.81 -7.41
C TYR A 55 2.74 7.93 -8.40
N THR A 56 3.12 6.81 -9.00
CA THR A 56 4.11 6.78 -10.08
C THR A 56 3.63 7.56 -11.29
N ARG A 57 4.56 8.24 -11.97
CA ARG A 57 4.33 8.99 -13.21
C ARG A 57 5.36 8.61 -14.26
#